data_AF-A0A5J4W861-F1
#
_entry.id   AF-A0A5J4W861-F1
#
_cell.length_a   1.000
_cell.length_b   1.000
_cell.length_c   1.000
_cell.angle_alpha   90.00
_cell.angle_beta   90.00
_cell.angle_gamma   90.00
#
_symmetry.space_group_name_H-M   'P 1'
#
loop_
_entity.id
_entity.type
_entity.pdbx_description
1 polymer ?
#
loop_
_entity_poly.entity_id
_entity_poly.type
_entity_poly.pdbx_seq_one_letter_code
_entity_poly.pdbx_strand_id
1 'polypeptide(L)'
;MIHTPNLLHSLILLCTYNINFHINEEEDEESSLIRSSSGLCLGQIQEYGDESTQSELVRSEYAVVSVLQVSIAGGDGEQEDYSLDDGLNNITEFIKSLHQGRQTNEFNQGPSFPQQICLARITDEQIEEEGGNEEIEAQLIYQSYYYYVKEYAKGAKSAILNYFVDQENSRLYLYDQ
;
A
#
# COMPACT_ATOMS: atom_id res chain seq x y z
N MET A 1 -15.14 -10.46 10.18
CA MET A 1 -15.33 -9.31 11.08
C MET A 1 -14.35 -9.40 12.26
N ILE A 2 -13.23 -8.70 12.15
CA ILE A 2 -12.27 -8.52 13.25
C ILE A 2 -12.93 -7.56 14.25
N HIS A 3 -13.24 -8.03 15.46
CA HIS A 3 -13.95 -7.27 16.50
C HIS A 3 -12.98 -6.75 17.57
N THR A 4 -11.90 -6.11 17.14
CA THR A 4 -10.90 -5.50 18.04
C THR A 4 -10.82 -4.00 17.74
N PRO A 5 -11.66 -3.18 18.40
CA PRO A 5 -11.58 -1.73 18.22
C PRO A 5 -10.15 -1.27 18.54
N ASN A 6 -9.60 -0.43 17.66
CA ASN A 6 -8.26 0.15 17.72
C ASN A 6 -7.09 -0.73 17.24
N LEU A 7 -7.29 -2.01 16.89
CA LEU A 7 -6.17 -2.83 16.39
C LEU A 7 -5.53 -2.22 15.15
N LEU A 8 -6.34 -1.82 14.17
CA LEU A 8 -5.84 -1.24 12.93
C LEU A 8 -5.06 0.05 13.19
N HIS A 9 -5.63 0.95 14.01
CA HIS A 9 -4.96 2.19 14.38
C HIS A 9 -3.63 1.95 15.10
N SER A 10 -3.57 0.99 16.02
CA SER A 10 -2.31 0.62 16.70
C SER A 10 -1.27 0.07 15.73
N LEU A 11 -1.67 -0.77 14.78
CA LEU A 11 -0.76 -1.31 13.77
C LEU A 11 -0.21 -0.21 12.85
N ILE A 12 -1.06 0.74 12.44
CA ILE A 12 -0.65 1.91 11.65
C ILE A 12 0.41 2.73 12.40
N LEU A 13 0.20 3.00 13.69
CA LEU A 13 1.19 3.71 14.51
C LEU A 13 2.51 2.94 14.62
N LEU A 14 2.44 1.62 14.79
CA LEU A 14 3.63 0.77 14.89
C LEU A 14 4.41 0.70 13.57
N CYS A 15 3.73 0.77 12.43
CA CYS A 15 4.39 0.86 11.12
C CYS A 15 5.24 2.11 10.94
N THR A 16 4.94 3.17 11.69
CA THR A 16 5.69 4.43 11.72
C THR A 16 6.56 4.59 12.98
N TYR A 17 6.71 3.52 13.78
CA TYR A 17 7.42 3.60 15.05
C TYR A 17 8.91 3.93 14.86
N ASN A 18 9.36 4.96 15.58
CA ASN A 18 10.72 5.50 15.54
C ASN A 18 11.25 5.73 14.12
N ILE A 19 10.35 6.09 13.20
CA ILE A 19 10.70 6.37 11.82
C ILE A 19 11.62 7.62 11.77
N ASN A 20 12.76 7.51 11.10
CA ASN A 20 13.79 8.55 11.00
C ASN A 20 14.55 8.90 12.31
N PHE A 21 14.44 8.07 13.36
CA PHE A 21 15.24 8.23 14.58
C PHE A 21 16.30 7.14 14.66
N HIS A 22 17.56 7.57 14.73
CA HIS A 22 18.69 6.69 15.05
C HIS A 22 19.03 6.84 16.52
N ILE A 23 18.80 5.80 17.32
CA ILE A 23 19.09 5.81 18.75
C ILE A 23 20.37 5.04 19.01
N ASN A 24 20.41 3.77 18.62
CA ASN A 24 21.60 2.91 18.56
C ASN A 24 21.25 1.67 17.72
N GLU A 25 22.27 0.88 17.37
CA GLU A 25 22.12 -0.28 16.47
C GLU A 25 21.06 -1.29 16.94
N GLU A 26 21.02 -1.61 18.25
CA GLU A 26 20.07 -2.58 18.81
C GLU A 26 18.63 -2.05 18.77
N GLU A 27 18.40 -0.80 19.21
CA GLU A 27 17.06 -0.19 19.19
C GLU A 27 16.57 0.14 17.77
N ASP A 28 17.48 0.44 16.85
CA ASP A 28 17.16 0.68 15.44
C ASP A 28 16.74 -0.62 14.75
N GLU A 29 17.43 -1.74 15.03
CA GLU A 29 17.07 -3.09 14.58
C GLU A 29 15.70 -3.52 15.13
N GLU A 30 15.47 -3.36 16.44
CA GLU A 30 14.17 -3.64 17.06
C GLU A 30 13.05 -2.80 16.43
N SER A 31 13.31 -1.50 16.22
CA SER A 31 12.33 -0.61 15.59
C SER A 31 12.01 -1.04 14.16
N SER A 32 13.02 -1.49 13.40
CA SER A 32 12.84 -2.04 12.06
C SER A 32 11.95 -3.29 12.07
N LEU A 33 12.22 -4.23 12.98
CA LEU A 33 11.42 -5.45 13.14
C LEU A 33 9.97 -5.16 13.53
N ILE A 34 9.74 -4.17 14.40
CA ILE A 34 8.39 -3.74 14.77
C ILE A 34 7.64 -3.20 13.55
N ARG A 35 8.30 -2.35 12.74
CA ARG A 35 7.68 -1.79 11.53
C ARG A 35 7.37 -2.87 10.49
N SER A 36 8.32 -3.76 10.19
CA SER A 36 8.14 -4.82 9.20
C SER A 36 7.06 -5.82 9.63
N SER A 37 7.06 -6.25 10.89
CA SER A 37 6.05 -7.15 11.44
C SER A 37 4.64 -6.53 11.42
N SER A 38 4.55 -5.24 11.75
CA SER A 38 3.27 -4.52 11.72
C SER A 38 2.76 -4.35 10.29
N GLY A 39 3.66 -4.05 9.34
CA GLY A 39 3.34 -3.94 7.90
C GLY A 39 2.81 -5.26 7.34
N LEU A 40 3.46 -6.38 7.66
CA LEU A 40 2.98 -7.73 7.28
C LEU A 40 1.59 -8.01 7.86
N CYS A 41 1.35 -7.66 9.12
CA CYS A 41 0.04 -7.82 9.75
C CYS A 41 -1.04 -6.99 9.06
N LEU A 42 -0.74 -5.74 8.70
CA LEU A 42 -1.65 -4.90 7.93
C LEU A 42 -1.94 -5.46 6.54
N GLY A 43 -0.94 -6.02 5.85
CA GLY A 43 -1.11 -6.71 4.57
C GLY A 43 -2.10 -7.89 4.69
N GLN A 44 -1.98 -8.70 5.74
CA GLN A 44 -2.94 -9.78 5.99
C GLN A 44 -4.35 -9.26 6.29
N ILE A 45 -4.48 -8.18 7.08
CA ILE A 45 -5.78 -7.54 7.33
C ILE A 45 -6.37 -7.02 6.02
N GLN A 46 -5.55 -6.45 5.14
CA GLN A 46 -5.96 -5.99 3.83
C GLN A 46 -6.44 -7.17 2.96
N GLU A 47 -5.69 -8.27 2.90
CA GLU A 47 -5.97 -9.45 2.05
C GLU A 47 -7.23 -10.21 2.49
N TYR A 48 -7.41 -10.41 3.79
CA TYR A 48 -8.53 -11.17 4.36
C TYR A 48 -9.68 -10.30 4.88
N GLY A 49 -9.54 -8.98 4.77
CA GLY A 49 -10.54 -7.99 5.15
C GLY A 49 -11.69 -7.89 4.17
N ASP A 50 -12.90 -7.76 4.71
CA ASP A 50 -14.10 -7.48 3.92
C ASP A 50 -14.20 -6.01 3.51
N GLU A 51 -15.29 -5.63 2.83
CA GLU A 51 -15.56 -4.26 2.38
C GLU A 51 -15.42 -3.22 3.52
N SER A 52 -15.88 -3.56 4.72
CA SER A 52 -15.79 -2.67 5.87
C SER A 52 -14.34 -2.49 6.31
N THR A 53 -13.54 -3.55 6.28
CA THR A 53 -12.10 -3.48 6.58
C THR A 53 -11.38 -2.58 5.57
N GLN A 54 -11.67 -2.68 4.28
CA GLN A 54 -11.06 -1.79 3.27
C GLN A 54 -11.40 -0.32 3.55
N SER A 55 -12.65 -0.05 3.94
CA SER A 55 -13.08 1.30 4.32
C SER A 55 -12.36 1.84 5.56
N GLU A 56 -11.98 0.98 6.51
CA GLU A 56 -11.21 1.38 7.69
C GLU A 56 -9.74 1.64 7.36
N LEU A 57 -9.16 0.85 6.45
CA LEU A 57 -7.80 1.03 5.93
C LEU A 57 -7.63 2.39 5.25
N VAL A 58 -8.57 2.79 4.39
CA VAL A 58 -8.54 4.12 3.74
C VAL A 58 -8.63 5.26 4.77
N ARG A 59 -9.52 5.13 5.76
CA ARG A 59 -9.64 6.14 6.83
C ARG A 59 -8.41 6.24 7.73
N SER A 60 -7.61 5.20 7.77
CA SER A 60 -6.40 5.12 8.59
C SER A 60 -5.14 5.41 7.77
N GLU A 61 -5.27 5.91 6.54
CA GLU A 61 -4.15 6.26 5.65
C GLU A 61 -3.18 5.10 5.42
N TYR A 62 -3.71 3.86 5.40
CA TYR A 62 -2.93 2.65 5.22
C TYR A 62 -2.02 2.70 3.99
N ALA A 63 -2.51 3.24 2.87
CA ALA A 63 -1.71 3.32 1.65
C ALA A 63 -0.51 4.27 1.80
N VAL A 64 -0.69 5.43 2.43
CA VAL A 64 0.37 6.40 2.70
C VAL A 64 1.47 5.77 3.55
N VAL A 65 1.07 5.11 4.65
CA VAL A 65 2.01 4.43 5.54
C VAL A 65 2.74 3.30 4.83
N SER A 66 2.05 2.55 3.99
CA SER A 66 2.66 1.47 3.22
C SER A 66 3.71 2.00 2.22
N VAL A 67 3.41 3.11 1.53
CA VAL A 67 4.37 3.77 0.63
C VAL A 67 5.60 4.23 1.41
N LEU A 68 5.39 4.89 2.55
CA LEU A 68 6.48 5.36 3.41
C LEU A 68 7.39 4.21 3.89
N GLN A 69 6.83 3.05 4.22
CA GLN A 69 7.61 1.87 4.60
C GLN A 69 8.51 1.38 3.44
N VAL A 70 7.94 1.32 2.23
CA VAL A 70 8.68 0.94 1.02
C VAL A 70 9.81 1.94 0.72
N SER A 71 9.57 3.24 0.90
CA SER A 71 10.57 4.29 0.71
C SER A 71 11.81 4.10 1.56
N ILE A 72 11.61 3.76 2.83
CA ILE A 72 12.70 3.64 3.81
C ILE A 72 13.49 2.35 3.60
N ALA A 73 12.81 1.25 3.27
CA ALA A 73 13.46 -0.02 2.98
C ALA A 73 14.46 0.08 1.80
N GLY A 74 14.23 0.99 0.85
CA GLY A 74 15.16 1.25 -0.25
C GLY A 74 16.45 1.99 0.14
N GLY A 75 16.47 2.70 1.27
CA GLY A 75 17.58 3.58 1.67
C GLY A 75 18.77 2.88 2.32
N ASP A 76 18.56 1.74 2.99
CA ASP A 76 19.51 1.20 3.97
C ASP A 76 20.37 0.03 3.49
N GLY A 77 20.39 -0.24 2.19
CA GLY A 77 21.45 -0.98 1.48
C GLY A 77 21.70 -2.46 1.83
N GLU A 78 21.28 -2.99 2.98
CA GLU A 78 21.71 -4.32 3.45
C GLU A 78 20.59 -5.26 3.94
N GLN A 79 19.33 -4.85 4.10
CA GLN A 79 18.30 -5.76 4.58
C GLN A 79 16.98 -5.69 3.80
N GLU A 80 16.64 -6.86 3.24
CA GLU A 80 15.29 -7.36 2.95
C GLU A 80 14.61 -6.95 1.64
N ASP A 81 15.14 -7.49 0.54
CA ASP A 81 14.48 -7.62 -0.77
C ASP A 81 13.04 -8.21 -0.67
N TYR A 82 12.78 -9.08 0.32
CA TYR A 82 11.45 -9.64 0.58
C TYR A 82 10.44 -8.63 1.18
N SER A 83 10.89 -7.78 2.11
CA SER A 83 10.00 -6.83 2.79
C SER A 83 9.46 -5.76 1.84
N LEU A 84 10.28 -5.38 0.86
CA LEU A 84 9.95 -4.38 -0.14
C LEU A 84 9.07 -4.95 -1.25
N ASP A 85 9.32 -6.20 -1.69
CA ASP A 85 8.46 -6.90 -2.66
C ASP A 85 7.04 -7.09 -2.09
N ASP A 86 6.93 -7.54 -0.83
CA ASP A 86 5.66 -7.68 -0.13
C ASP A 86 4.96 -6.33 0.09
N GLY A 87 5.71 -5.27 0.45
CA GLY A 87 5.17 -3.92 0.62
C GLY A 87 4.57 -3.36 -0.67
N LEU A 88 5.30 -3.42 -1.79
CA LEU A 88 4.81 -2.99 -3.10
C LEU A 88 3.63 -3.82 -3.60
N ASN A 89 3.66 -5.13 -3.37
CA ASN A 89 2.56 -6.03 -3.70
C ASN A 89 1.30 -5.66 -2.89
N ASN A 90 1.42 -5.42 -1.59
CA ASN A 90 0.31 -5.02 -0.72
C ASN A 90 -0.33 -3.70 -1.18
N ILE A 91 0.48 -2.68 -1.50
CA ILE A 91 -0.02 -1.41 -2.06
C ILE A 91 -0.79 -1.66 -3.36
N THR A 92 -0.20 -2.43 -4.27
CA THR A 92 -0.77 -2.72 -5.58
C THR A 92 -2.12 -3.43 -5.46
N GLU A 93 -2.19 -4.50 -4.65
CA GLU A 93 -3.41 -5.28 -4.47
C GLU A 93 -4.48 -4.50 -3.69
N PHE A 94 -4.08 -3.64 -2.75
CA PHE A 94 -5.01 -2.74 -2.08
C PHE A 94 -5.71 -1.81 -3.07
N ILE A 95 -4.94 -1.04 -3.84
CA ILE A 95 -5.47 -0.06 -4.81
C ILE A 95 -6.31 -0.79 -5.86
N LYS A 96 -5.81 -1.87 -6.47
CA LYS A 96 -6.60 -2.68 -7.43
C LYS A 96 -7.93 -3.13 -6.83
N SER A 97 -7.92 -3.62 -5.59
CA SER A 97 -9.13 -4.12 -4.94
C SER A 97 -10.16 -3.01 -4.71
N LEU A 98 -9.73 -1.77 -4.43
CA LEU A 98 -10.64 -0.63 -4.34
C LEU A 98 -11.23 -0.26 -5.71
N HIS A 99 -10.44 -0.30 -6.78
CA HIS A 99 -10.87 0.13 -8.11
C HIS A 99 -11.73 -0.91 -8.82
N GLN A 100 -11.44 -2.19 -8.61
CA GLN A 100 -12.01 -3.30 -9.38
C GLN A 100 -12.90 -4.21 -8.54
N GLY A 101 -12.90 -4.04 -7.21
CA GLY A 101 -13.46 -4.99 -6.27
C GLY A 101 -12.54 -6.20 -6.07
N ARG A 102 -13.03 -7.16 -5.30
CA ARG A 102 -12.33 -8.43 -5.03
C ARG A 102 -13.25 -9.60 -5.28
N GLN A 103 -12.73 -10.62 -5.95
CA GLN A 103 -13.46 -11.86 -6.18
C GLN A 103 -12.73 -13.04 -5.56
N THR A 104 -13.40 -13.74 -4.65
CA THR A 104 -12.88 -14.94 -4.02
C THR A 104 -12.73 -16.06 -5.05
N ASN A 105 -11.55 -16.67 -5.16
CA ASN A 105 -11.23 -17.78 -6.05
C ASN A 105 -10.08 -18.64 -5.48
N GLU A 106 -9.60 -19.63 -6.23
CA GLU A 106 -8.53 -20.54 -5.79
C GLU A 106 -7.21 -19.83 -5.44
N PHE A 107 -6.98 -18.64 -6.02
CA PHE A 107 -5.79 -17.81 -5.82
C PHE A 107 -6.02 -16.63 -4.88
N ASN A 108 -7.28 -16.23 -4.64
CA ASN A 108 -7.64 -15.15 -3.73
C ASN A 108 -8.69 -15.66 -2.75
N GLN A 109 -8.26 -16.01 -1.54
CA GLN A 109 -9.14 -16.53 -0.49
C GLN A 109 -9.79 -15.41 0.34
N GLY A 110 -9.49 -14.15 0.04
CA GLY A 110 -10.09 -12.99 0.69
C GLY A 110 -11.59 -12.87 0.41
N PRO A 111 -12.35 -12.16 1.28
CA PRO A 111 -13.78 -11.92 1.07
C PRO A 111 -14.02 -11.18 -0.24
N SER A 112 -15.04 -11.60 -0.99
CA SER A 112 -15.45 -10.88 -2.19
C SER A 112 -16.23 -9.61 -1.82
N PHE A 113 -15.95 -8.51 -2.52
CA PHE A 113 -16.66 -7.24 -2.39
C PHE A 113 -16.67 -6.48 -3.72
N PRO A 114 -17.69 -5.64 -3.99
CA PRO A 114 -17.75 -4.86 -5.22
C PRO A 114 -16.70 -3.74 -5.23
N GLN A 115 -16.45 -3.14 -6.39
CA GLN A 115 -15.60 -1.94 -6.49
C GLN A 115 -16.04 -0.82 -5.53
N GLN A 116 -15.07 -0.13 -4.94
CA GLN A 116 -15.24 0.94 -3.96
C GLN A 116 -14.65 2.25 -4.51
N ILE A 117 -15.19 2.73 -5.63
CA ILE A 117 -14.66 3.87 -6.41
C ILE A 117 -14.43 5.14 -5.58
N CYS A 118 -15.32 5.46 -4.63
CA CYS A 118 -15.13 6.64 -3.80
C CYS A 118 -13.90 6.53 -2.88
N LEU A 119 -13.64 5.32 -2.37
CA LEU A 119 -12.49 5.07 -1.50
C LEU A 119 -11.19 5.00 -2.29
N ALA A 120 -11.23 4.37 -3.46
CA ALA A 120 -10.16 4.40 -4.46
C ALA A 120 -9.65 5.84 -4.69
N ARG A 121 -10.57 6.76 -5.02
CA ARG A 121 -10.22 8.17 -5.22
C ARG A 121 -9.60 8.84 -4.00
N ILE A 122 -10.13 8.58 -2.81
CA ILE A 122 -9.57 9.12 -1.57
C ILE A 122 -8.15 8.60 -1.37
N THR A 123 -7.92 7.32 -1.62
CA THR A 123 -6.59 6.71 -1.53
C THR A 123 -5.62 7.30 -2.54
N ASP A 124 -6.04 7.47 -3.80
CA ASP A 124 -5.21 8.12 -4.82
C ASP A 124 -4.85 9.56 -4.42
N GLU A 125 -5.83 10.33 -3.93
CA GLU A 125 -5.63 11.70 -3.45
C GLU A 125 -4.68 11.75 -2.25
N GLN A 126 -4.81 10.83 -1.28
CA GLN A 126 -3.90 10.71 -0.13
C GLN A 126 -2.46 10.38 -0.53
N ILE A 127 -2.28 9.45 -1.47
CA ILE A 127 -0.95 9.07 -1.96
C ILE A 127 -0.29 10.24 -2.68
N GLU A 128 -1.03 10.95 -3.54
CA GLU A 128 -0.52 12.11 -4.27
C GLU A 128 -0.16 13.27 -3.33
N GLU A 129 -1.03 13.60 -2.36
CA GLU A 129 -0.82 14.72 -1.43
C GLU A 129 0.45 14.54 -0.58
N GLU A 130 0.78 13.30 -0.22
CA GLU A 130 1.95 12.95 0.58
C GLU A 130 3.20 12.63 -0.28
N GLY A 131 3.16 12.86 -1.60
CA GLY A 131 4.30 12.62 -2.49
C GLY A 131 4.62 11.14 -2.71
N GLY A 132 3.65 10.26 -2.49
CA GLY A 132 3.84 8.81 -2.57
C GLY A 132 4.17 8.30 -3.98
N ASN A 133 3.82 9.05 -5.02
CA ASN A 133 4.16 8.72 -6.40
C ASN A 133 5.65 8.87 -6.68
N GLU A 134 6.25 9.96 -6.19
CA GLU A 134 7.69 10.22 -6.25
C GLU A 134 8.47 9.16 -5.48
N GLU A 135 7.97 8.79 -4.30
CA GLU A 135 8.54 7.77 -3.44
C GLU A 135 8.60 6.39 -4.11
N ILE A 136 7.49 5.94 -4.75
CA ILE A 136 7.47 4.69 -5.53
C ILE A 136 8.38 4.79 -6.77
N GLU A 137 8.42 5.94 -7.43
CA GLU A 137 9.31 6.17 -8.59
C GLU A 137 10.79 6.12 -8.21
N ALA A 138 11.17 6.61 -7.03
CA ALA A 138 12.53 6.52 -6.53
C ALA A 138 12.99 5.05 -6.40
N GLN A 139 12.10 4.15 -5.99
CA GLN A 139 12.42 2.71 -5.90
C GLN A 139 12.69 2.07 -7.26
N LEU A 140 11.99 2.49 -8.32
CA LEU A 140 12.23 2.03 -9.70
C LEU A 140 13.64 2.37 -10.21
N ILE A 141 14.23 3.44 -9.70
CA ILE A 141 15.57 3.92 -10.08
C ILE A 141 16.65 3.21 -9.26
N TYR A 142 16.39 2.94 -7.98
CA TYR A 142 17.39 2.41 -7.05
C TYR A 142 17.66 0.90 -7.24
N GLN A 143 16.68 0.11 -7.70
CA GLN A 143 16.82 -1.36 -7.81
C GLN A 143 17.01 -1.84 -9.26
N SER A 144 18.26 -1.80 -9.73
CA SER A 144 18.65 -2.38 -11.02
C SER A 144 19.01 -3.87 -10.99
N TYR A 145 18.84 -4.56 -9.85
CA TYR A 145 19.37 -5.93 -9.66
C TYR A 145 18.33 -7.05 -9.55
N TYR A 146 17.04 -6.75 -9.29
CA TYR A 146 15.98 -7.76 -9.12
C TYR A 146 14.79 -7.49 -10.04
N TYR A 147 14.52 -8.45 -10.94
CA TYR A 147 13.48 -8.32 -11.96
C TYR A 147 12.07 -8.16 -11.36
N TYR A 148 11.77 -8.86 -10.25
CA TYR A 148 10.44 -8.89 -9.63
C TYR A 148 10.06 -7.53 -9.03
N VAL A 149 10.95 -6.94 -8.24
CA VAL A 149 10.74 -5.63 -7.63
C VAL A 149 10.43 -4.54 -8.66
N LYS A 150 11.11 -4.57 -9.80
CA LYS A 150 10.82 -3.66 -10.91
C LYS A 150 9.42 -3.87 -11.51
N GLU A 151 8.96 -5.11 -11.62
CA GLU A 151 7.62 -5.41 -12.13
C GLU A 151 6.54 -5.02 -11.12
N TYR A 152 6.75 -5.22 -9.81
CA TYR A 152 5.82 -4.76 -8.79
C TYR A 152 5.76 -3.24 -8.66
N ALA A 153 6.89 -2.55 -8.69
CA ALA A 153 6.91 -1.09 -8.66
C ALA A 153 6.24 -0.49 -9.92
N LYS A 154 6.42 -1.12 -11.10
CA LYS A 154 5.61 -0.78 -12.29
C LYS A 154 4.14 -1.09 -12.08
N GLY A 155 3.80 -2.19 -11.42
CA GLY A 155 2.45 -2.59 -11.06
C GLY A 155 1.78 -1.58 -10.14
N ALA A 156 2.47 -1.13 -9.10
CA ALA A 156 2.02 -0.10 -8.16
C ALA A 156 1.81 1.23 -8.88
N LYS A 157 2.83 1.69 -9.63
CA LYS A 157 2.72 2.91 -10.45
C LYS A 157 1.58 2.82 -11.46
N SER A 158 1.39 1.66 -12.09
CA SER A 158 0.30 1.40 -13.03
C SER A 158 -1.06 1.37 -12.34
N ALA A 159 -1.16 0.79 -11.15
CA ALA A 159 -2.40 0.78 -10.36
C ALA A 159 -2.81 2.19 -9.95
N ILE A 160 -1.84 3.01 -9.52
CA ILE A 160 -2.05 4.42 -9.17
C ILE A 160 -2.38 5.24 -10.43
N LEU A 161 -1.55 5.16 -11.49
CA LEU A 161 -1.65 6.05 -12.66
C LEU A 161 -2.68 5.64 -13.72
N ASN A 162 -2.93 4.35 -13.98
CA ASN A 162 -3.88 3.95 -15.03
C ASN A 162 -5.30 4.42 -14.73
N TYR A 163 -5.63 4.68 -13.46
CA TYR A 163 -6.94 5.20 -13.11
C TYR A 163 -7.09 6.71 -13.38
N PHE A 164 -6.03 7.50 -13.22
CA PHE A 164 -6.06 8.92 -13.62
C PHE A 164 -6.33 9.07 -15.12
N VAL A 165 -5.75 8.20 -15.95
CA VAL A 165 -6.00 8.17 -17.41
C VAL A 165 -7.45 7.76 -17.72
N ASP A 166 -8.02 6.80 -16.99
CA ASP A 166 -9.41 6.37 -17.18
C ASP A 166 -10.42 7.43 -16.71
N GLN A 167 -10.14 8.21 -15.66
CA GLN A 167 -10.97 9.35 -15.26
C GLN A 167 -10.93 10.52 -16.26
N GLU A 168 -9.76 10.83 -16.84
CA GLU A 168 -9.67 11.86 -17.89
C GLU A 168 -10.37 11.42 -19.19
N ASN A 169 -10.33 10.13 -19.53
CA ASN A 169 -11.09 9.57 -20.67
C ASN A 169 -12.60 9.42 -20.39
N SER A 170 -12.99 9.14 -19.14
CA SER A 170 -14.40 8.99 -18.76
C SER A 170 -15.14 10.33 -18.67
N ARG A 171 -14.42 11.45 -18.50
CA ARG A 171 -15.01 12.80 -18.48
C ARG A 171 -15.45 13.32 -19.85
N LEU A 172 -15.06 12.67 -20.95
CA LEU A 172 -15.40 13.12 -22.31
C LEU A 172 -16.72 12.56 -22.88
N TYR A 173 -17.45 11.70 -22.16
CA TYR A 173 -18.70 11.10 -22.67
C TYR A 173 -19.99 11.46 -21.91
N LEU A 174 -19.95 12.47 -21.02
CA LEU A 174 -21.17 12.92 -20.30
C LEU A 174 -21.66 14.33 -20.67
N TYR A 175 -21.11 14.95 -21.71
CA TYR A 175 -21.66 16.16 -22.30
C TYR A 175 -21.54 16.16 -23.82
N ASP A 176 -22.29 15.31 -24.49
CA ASP A 176 -22.80 15.64 -25.83
C ASP A 176 -24.25 15.15 -25.92
N GLN A 177 -25.12 16.09 -26.29
CA GLN A 177 -26.59 16.00 -26.35
C GLN A 177 -27.12 15.00 -27.38
#